data_AF-A0A849FI99-F1
#
_entry.id   AF-A0A849FI99-F1
#
_cell.length_a   1.000
_cell.length_b   1.000
_cell.length_c   1.000
_cell.angle_alpha   90.00
_cell.angle_beta   90.00
_cell.angle_gamma   90.00
#
_symmetry.space_group_name_H-M   'P 1'
#
loop_
_entity.id
_entity.type
_entity.pdbx_description
1 polymer ?
#
loop_
_entity_poly.entity_id
_entity_poly.type
_entity_poly.pdbx_seq_one_letter_code
_entity_poly.pdbx_strand_id
1 'polypeptide(L)'
;MSLVRLKIKGISYSQTQNGAYALILNEVDGDRKLPIVIGAFEAQSIAIALEKEIKPPRPLTHDLFKNFADRFDIVIKQVIIHKLV
;
A
#
# COMPACT_ATOMS: atom_id res chain seq x y z
N MET A 1 9.71 -17.02 -14.00
CA MET A 1 9.82 -16.47 -12.62
C MET A 1 8.46 -16.60 -11.95
N SER A 2 8.36 -17.23 -10.79
CA SER A 2 7.11 -17.34 -10.04
C SER A 2 6.91 -16.10 -9.19
N LEU A 3 5.78 -15.41 -9.36
CA LEU A 3 5.38 -14.30 -8.49
C LEU A 3 4.75 -14.86 -7.21
N VAL A 4 5.08 -14.24 -6.09
CA VAL A 4 4.48 -14.56 -4.79
C VAL A 4 3.40 -13.53 -4.49
N ARG A 5 2.18 -14.00 -4.22
CA ARG A 5 1.06 -13.10 -3.88
C ARG A 5 1.20 -12.62 -2.44
N LEU A 6 1.17 -11.30 -2.26
CA LEU A 6 1.25 -10.65 -0.97
C LEU A 6 -0.08 -9.93 -0.64
N LYS A 7 -0.41 -9.86 0.65
CA LYS A 7 -1.51 -9.05 1.20
C LYS A 7 -0.98 -8.12 2.28
N ILE A 8 -1.57 -6.93 2.36
CA ILE A 8 -1.29 -6.00 3.46
C ILE A 8 -1.85 -6.60 4.76
N LYS A 9 -0.96 -6.81 5.73
CA LYS A 9 -1.34 -7.18 7.10
C LYS A 9 -1.68 -5.95 7.93
N GLY A 10 -0.91 -4.87 7.77
CA GLY A 10 -1.10 -3.63 8.50
C GLY A 10 0.12 -2.72 8.42
N ILE A 11 0.03 -1.58 9.12
CA ILE A 11 1.07 -0.56 9.22
C ILE A 11 1.44 -0.42 10.69
N SER A 12 2.72 -0.36 11.02
CA SER A 12 3.22 -0.11 12.38
C SER A 12 4.21 1.05 12.39
N TYR A 13 4.21 1.85 13.45
CA TYR A 13 5.20 2.92 13.62
C TYR A 13 6.61 2.34 13.80
N SER A 14 7.60 2.88 13.10
CA SER A 14 8.99 2.47 13.26
C SER A 14 9.61 3.24 14.43
N GLN A 15 9.99 2.54 15.49
CA GLN A 15 10.62 3.17 16.67
C GLN A 15 12.08 3.59 16.41
N THR A 16 12.71 3.07 15.36
CA THR A 16 14.14 3.27 15.06
C THR A 16 14.44 4.50 14.22
N GLN A 17 13.43 5.08 13.54
CA GLN A 17 13.62 6.25 12.67
C GLN A 17 12.40 7.17 12.73
N ASN A 18 12.60 8.40 13.19
CA ASN A 18 11.52 9.39 13.35
C ASN A 18 10.78 9.61 12.02
N GLY A 19 9.46 9.43 12.03
CA GLY A 19 8.61 9.64 10.85
C GLY A 19 8.58 8.48 9.86
N ALA A 20 9.23 7.35 10.15
CA ALA A 20 9.16 6.14 9.34
C ALA A 20 8.09 5.18 9.86
N TYR A 21 7.42 4.50 8.93
CA TYR A 21 6.41 3.48 9.21
C TYR A 21 6.83 2.17 8.52
N ALA A 22 6.52 1.04 9.14
CA ALA A 22 6.70 -0.27 8.52
C ALA A 22 5.34 -0.78 8.01
N LEU A 23 5.24 -0.95 6.69
CA LEU A 23 4.16 -1.67 6.04
C LEU A 23 4.49 -3.17 6.05
N ILE A 24 3.65 -3.98 6.67
CA ILE A 24 3.86 -5.42 6.75
C ILE A 24 3.02 -6.10 5.68
N LEU A 25 3.69 -6.78 4.75
CA LEU A 25 3.08 -7.62 3.73
C LEU A 25 3.23 -9.09 4.12
N ASN A 26 2.13 -9.85 4.11
CA ASN A 26 2.13 -11.29 4.31
C ASN A 26 2.01 -12.02 2.98
N GLU A 27 2.73 -13.11 2.81
CA GLU A 27 2.42 -14.11 1.81
C GLU A 27 1.02 -14.70 2.05
N VAL A 28 0.26 -14.95 0.97
CA VAL A 28 -1.12 -15.46 1.10
C VAL A 28 -1.14 -16.94 1.52
N ASP A 29 -0.22 -17.74 1.00
CA ASP A 29 -0.20 -19.20 1.19
C ASP A 29 1.09 -19.67 1.90
N GLY A 30 1.66 -18.82 2.76
CA GLY A 30 2.91 -19.10 3.46
C GLY A 30 3.17 -18.17 4.63
N ASP A 31 4.27 -18.41 5.34
CA ASP A 31 4.58 -17.70 6.59
C ASP A 31 5.52 -16.50 6.41
N ARG A 32 5.95 -16.23 5.18
CA ARG A 32 6.87 -15.13 4.90
C ARG A 32 6.20 -13.78 5.10
N LYS A 33 6.95 -12.87 5.71
CA LYS A 33 6.56 -11.47 5.91
C LYS A 33 7.63 -10.59 5.28
N LEU A 34 7.18 -9.60 4.51
CA LEU A 34 8.03 -8.59 3.92
C LEU A 34 7.70 -7.23 4.57
N PRO A 35 8.54 -6.73 5.49
CA PRO A 35 8.41 -5.37 5.98
C PRO A 35 8.97 -4.38 4.94
N ILE A 36 8.24 -3.31 4.65
CA ILE A 36 8.67 -2.21 3.79
C ILE A 36 8.60 -0.93 4.61
N VAL A 37 9.72 -0.21 4.68
CA VAL A 37 9.76 1.10 5.34
C VAL A 37 9.20 2.14 4.37
N ILE A 38 8.20 2.89 4.84
CA ILE A 38 7.53 3.97 4.10
C ILE A 38 7.51 5.24 4.95
N GLY A 39 7.35 6.40 4.31
CA GLY A 39 7.20 7.67 4.99
C GLY A 39 5.82 7.86 5.61
N ALA A 40 5.69 8.94 6.39
CA ALA A 40 4.44 9.28 7.08
C ALA A 40 3.27 9.56 6.12
N PHE A 41 3.52 10.22 4.99
CA PHE A 41 2.46 10.56 4.03
C PHE A 41 1.95 9.32 3.29
N GLU A 42 2.84 8.40 2.91
CA GLU A 42 2.46 7.12 2.32
C GLU A 42 1.66 6.30 3.33
N ALA A 43 2.15 6.19 4.57
CA ALA A 43 1.50 5.47 5.64
C ALA A 43 0.08 5.99 5.90
N GLN A 44 -0.09 7.30 5.98
CA GLN A 44 -1.40 7.93 6.13
C GLN A 44 -2.32 7.62 4.95
N SER A 45 -1.84 7.72 3.71
CA SER A 45 -2.65 7.45 2.53
C SER A 45 -3.14 5.99 2.47
N ILE A 46 -2.28 5.04 2.87
CA ILE A 46 -2.63 3.61 2.93
C ILE A 46 -3.58 3.36 4.10
N ALA A 47 -3.35 3.97 5.27
CA ALA A 47 -4.23 3.83 6.43
C ALA A 47 -5.66 4.27 6.11
N ILE A 48 -5.85 5.43 5.47
CA ILE A 48 -7.16 5.92 5.04
C ILE A 48 -7.82 4.92 4.07
N ALA A 49 -7.06 4.36 3.13
CA ALA A 49 -7.60 3.38 2.18
C ALA A 49 -7.97 2.02 2.83
N LEU A 50 -7.29 1.64 3.92
CA LEU A 50 -7.62 0.46 4.73
C LEU A 50 -8.84 0.69 5.62
N GLU A 51 -9.00 1.92 6.13
CA GLU A 51 -10.16 2.38 6.88
C GLU A 51 -11.35 2.66 5.95
N LYS A 52 -12.00 1.58 5.49
CA LYS A 52 -13.08 1.58 4.49
C LYS A 52 -14.27 2.51 4.75
N GLU A 53 -14.41 3.05 5.96
CA GLU A 53 -15.56 3.87 6.37
C GLU A 53 -15.34 5.38 6.19
N ILE A 54 -14.11 5.82 5.90
CA ILE A 54 -13.81 7.25 5.71
C ILE A 54 -13.88 7.59 4.23
N LYS A 55 -14.97 8.25 3.82
CA LYS A 55 -15.06 8.89 2.50
C LYS A 55 -14.77 10.38 2.63
N PRO A 56 -13.57 10.86 2.25
CA PRO A 56 -13.25 12.26 2.31
C PRO A 56 -14.14 13.07 1.35
N PRO A 57 -14.48 14.33 1.67
CA PRO A 57 -15.36 15.17 0.85
C PRO A 57 -14.76 15.55 -0.51
N ARG A 58 -13.45 15.35 -0.70
CA ARG A 58 -12.73 15.53 -1.97
C ARG A 58 -11.82 14.33 -2.22
N PRO A 59 -11.61 13.94 -3.49
CA PRO A 59 -10.71 12.84 -3.83
C PRO A 59 -9.28 13.16 -3.37
N LEU A 60 -8.62 12.19 -2.73
CA LEU A 60 -7.20 12.27 -2.40
C LEU A 60 -6.35 11.92 -3.63
N THR A 61 -5.02 12.02 -3.52
CA THR A 61 -4.08 11.79 -4.63
C THR A 61 -4.31 10.44 -5.33
N HIS A 62 -4.46 9.36 -4.56
CA HIS A 62 -4.69 8.02 -5.11
C HIS A 62 -6.09 7.86 -5.70
N ASP A 63 -7.12 8.48 -5.11
CA ASP A 63 -8.47 8.48 -5.67
C ASP A 63 -8.51 9.25 -6.98
N LEU A 64 -7.82 10.38 -7.07
CA LEU A 64 -7.70 11.16 -8.29
C LEU A 64 -7.02 10.35 -9.40
N PHE A 65 -5.94 9.64 -9.09
CA PHE A 65 -5.25 8.79 -10.05
C PHE A 65 -6.12 7.60 -10.49
N LYS A 66 -6.87 7.00 -9.56
CA LYS A 66 -7.85 5.96 -9.89
C LYS A 66 -8.95 6.51 -10.81
N ASN A 67 -9.54 7.66 -10.46
CA ASN A 67 -10.56 8.30 -11.28
C ASN A 67 -10.04 8.65 -12.68
N PHE A 68 -8.78 9.09 -12.77
CA PHE A 68 -8.11 9.30 -14.06
C PHE A 68 -8.02 7.98 -14.83
N ALA A 69 -7.50 6.91 -14.24
CA ALA A 69 -7.40 5.60 -14.89
C ALA A 69 -8.76 5.08 -15.37
N ASP A 70 -9.79 5.18 -14.52
CA ASP A 70 -11.16 4.77 -14.84
C ASP A 70 -11.74 5.56 -16.02
N ARG A 71 -11.40 6.86 -16.16
CA ARG A 71 -11.85 7.70 -17.29
C ARG A 71 -11.27 7.30 -18.64
N PHE A 72 -10.12 6.63 -18.64
CA PHE A 72 -9.43 6.16 -19.84
C PHE A 72 -9.51 4.64 -19.99
N ASP A 73 -10.42 3.97 -19.27
CA ASP A 73 -10.58 2.52 -19.26
C ASP A 73 -9.27 1.75 -18.95
N ILE A 74 -8.41 2.34 -18.11
CA ILE A 74 -7.13 1.75 -17.70
C ILE A 74 -7.34 0.84 -16.49
N VAL A 75 -7.06 -0.45 -16.65
CA VAL A 75 -7.19 -1.44 -15.57
C VAL A 75 -5.82 -1.83 -15.01
N ILE A 76 -5.59 -1.55 -13.72
CA ILE A 76 -4.40 -2.01 -12.99
C ILE A 76 -4.51 -3.51 -12.76
N LYS A 77 -3.66 -4.29 -13.46
CA LYS A 77 -3.65 -5.77 -13.36
C LYS A 77 -2.95 -6.28 -12.11
N GLN A 78 -1.80 -5.72 -11.78
CA GLN A 78 -0.98 -6.11 -10.63
C GLN A 78 0.11 -5.08 -10.34
N VAL A 79 0.60 -5.08 -9.10
CA VAL A 79 1.79 -4.33 -8.67
C VAL A 79 2.87 -5.34 -8.30
N ILE A 80 4.08 -5.19 -8.84
CA ILE A 80 5.18 -6.13 -8.65
C ILE A 80 6.31 -5.45 -7.90
N ILE A 81 6.66 -5.98 -6.74
CA ILE A 81 7.85 -5.58 -5.98
C ILE A 81 9.00 -6.46 -6.47
N HIS A 82 9.85 -5.92 -7.35
CA HIS A 82 10.87 -6.70 -8.06
C HIS A 82 12.30 -6.50 -7.52
N LYS A 83 12.54 -5.47 -6.72
CA LYS A 83 13.85 -5.16 -6.15
C LYS A 83 13.70 -4.56 -4.76
N LEU A 84 14.57 -4.98 -3.85
CA LEU A 84 14.80 -4.36 -2.54
C LEU A 84 16.18 -3.68 -2.61
N VAL A 85 16.27 -2.43 -2.15
CA VAL A 85 17.51 -1.64 -2.13
C VAL A 85 17.84 -1.32 -0.68
#